data_AF-A0A2V9JWG5-F1
#
_entry.id   AF-A0A2V9JWG5-F1
#
_cell.length_a   1.000
_cell.length_b   1.000
_cell.length_c   1.000
_cell.angle_alpha   90.00
_cell.angle_beta   90.00
_cell.angle_gamma   90.00
#
_symmetry.space_group_name_H-M   'P 1'
#
loop_
_entity.id
_entity.type
_entity.pdbx_description
1 polymer ?
#
loop_
_entity_poly.entity_id
_entity_poly.type
_entity_poly.pdbx_seq_one_letter_code
_entity_poly.pdbx_strand_id
1 'polypeptide(L)'
;MLGDRVVLRVSYHISEPRFTSDLRERFDADADGALSAAERAALQDYVRMLALEDLRLLLDGNEQRPEVELEATGGLERALPSAYPLDFAWKLEFRLPPSGAGTRVLELEDREARWNSPFRCRVVIGSAGEARFFDFPAGRGSFRIRLPHG
;
A
#
# COMPACT_ATOMS: atom_id res chain seq x y z
N MET A 1 9.58 9.64 23.51
CA MET A 1 10.56 9.63 22.41
C MET A 1 9.81 9.25 21.15
N LEU A 2 9.73 10.14 20.15
CA LEU A 2 9.31 9.69 18.83
C LEU A 2 10.31 8.63 18.38
N GLY A 3 9.80 7.48 17.94
CA GLY A 3 10.66 6.46 17.35
C GLY A 3 11.41 7.08 16.16
N ASP A 4 12.65 6.69 15.96
CA ASP A 4 13.52 7.08 14.84
C ASP A 4 13.03 6.53 13.48
N ARG A 5 11.76 6.14 13.39
CA ARG A 5 11.14 5.46 12.25
C ARG A 5 9.72 5.91 12.03
N VAL A 6 9.32 5.90 10.76
CA VAL A 6 7.92 6.01 10.34
C VAL A 6 7.48 4.67 9.80
N VAL A 7 6.27 4.26 10.17
CA VAL A 7 5.63 3.04 9.66
C VAL A 7 4.30 3.43 9.01
N LEU A 8 4.19 3.24 7.70
CA LEU A 8 2.94 3.36 6.98
C LEU A 8 2.39 1.96 6.73
N ARG A 9 1.08 1.81 6.93
CA ARG A 9 0.34 0.62 6.53
C ARG A 9 -0.63 1.02 5.44
N VAL A 10 -0.41 0.50 4.24
CA VAL A 10 -1.26 0.79 3.08
C VAL A 10 -2.11 -0.43 2.81
N SER A 11 -3.43 -0.25 2.85
CA SER A 11 -4.41 -1.29 2.57
C SER A 11 -5.11 -0.97 1.26
N TYR A 12 -4.99 -1.87 0.29
CA TYR A 12 -5.72 -1.83 -0.98
C TYR A 12 -6.91 -2.77 -0.91
N HIS A 13 -8.05 -2.29 -1.39
CA HIS A 13 -9.27 -3.07 -1.53
C HIS A 13 -9.67 -3.07 -3.00
N ILE A 14 -9.46 -4.20 -3.67
CA ILE A 14 -9.71 -4.34 -5.11
C ILE A 14 -11.09 -4.98 -5.31
N SER A 15 -12.01 -4.26 -5.93
CA SER A 15 -13.38 -4.72 -6.24
C SER A 15 -13.66 -4.80 -7.75
N GLU A 16 -14.71 -5.52 -8.13
CA GLU A 16 -15.21 -5.62 -9.52
C GLU A 16 -15.76 -4.29 -10.11
N PRO A 17 -15.84 -4.14 -11.46
CA PRO A 17 -15.67 -5.17 -12.50
C PRO A 17 -14.40 -5.04 -13.37
N ARG A 18 -13.47 -4.14 -13.04
CA ARG A 18 -12.37 -3.83 -13.99
C ARG A 18 -11.23 -4.85 -14.02
N PHE A 19 -11.25 -5.82 -13.10
CA PHE A 19 -10.17 -6.80 -12.96
C PHE A 19 -10.60 -8.24 -13.25
N THR A 20 -11.89 -8.57 -13.39
CA THR A 20 -12.28 -9.99 -13.49
C THR A 20 -11.76 -10.67 -14.76
N SER A 21 -11.77 -9.96 -15.90
CA SER A 21 -11.14 -10.46 -17.13
C SER A 21 -9.62 -10.44 -17.01
N ASP A 22 -9.04 -9.29 -16.65
CA ASP A 22 -7.58 -9.12 -16.62
C ASP A 22 -6.87 -10.00 -15.59
N LEU A 23 -7.43 -10.17 -14.39
CA LEU A 23 -6.79 -10.98 -13.33
C LEU A 23 -6.86 -12.46 -13.67
N ARG A 24 -8.02 -12.93 -14.15
CA ARG A 24 -8.19 -14.31 -14.57
C ARG A 24 -7.31 -14.63 -15.78
N GLU A 25 -7.35 -13.79 -16.81
CA GLU A 25 -6.51 -13.96 -18.01
C GLU A 25 -5.00 -13.89 -17.71
N ARG A 26 -4.57 -13.12 -16.71
CA ARG A 26 -3.15 -12.96 -16.36
C ARG A 26 -2.64 -14.01 -15.38
N PHE A 27 -3.48 -14.52 -14.49
CA PHE A 27 -3.01 -15.30 -13.33
C PHE A 27 -3.73 -16.65 -13.11
N ASP A 28 -4.91 -16.90 -13.67
CA ASP A 28 -5.59 -18.21 -13.63
C ASP A 28 -5.20 -18.98 -14.90
N ALA A 29 -3.97 -19.49 -14.93
CA ALA A 29 -3.31 -19.96 -16.15
C ALA A 29 -3.90 -21.28 -16.66
N ASP A 30 -4.40 -22.12 -15.75
CA ASP A 30 -5.09 -23.37 -16.09
C ASP A 30 -6.61 -23.20 -16.23
N ALA A 31 -7.12 -21.98 -16.00
CA ALA A 31 -8.52 -21.57 -16.10
C ALA A 31 -9.47 -22.36 -15.17
N ASP A 32 -8.94 -22.98 -14.12
CA ASP A 32 -9.74 -23.75 -13.15
C ASP A 32 -10.56 -22.84 -12.20
N GLY A 33 -10.26 -21.54 -12.22
CA GLY A 33 -10.95 -20.50 -11.46
C GLY A 33 -10.45 -20.36 -10.03
N ALA A 34 -9.52 -21.19 -9.58
CA ALA A 34 -8.79 -21.05 -8.32
C ALA A 34 -7.40 -20.47 -8.58
N LEU A 35 -6.86 -19.73 -7.60
CA LEU A 35 -5.46 -19.34 -7.66
C LEU A 35 -4.66 -20.37 -6.89
N SER A 36 -3.84 -21.15 -7.58
CA SER A 36 -2.83 -22.02 -6.98
C SER A 36 -1.77 -21.22 -6.21
N ALA A 37 -0.93 -21.90 -5.42
CA ALA A 37 0.13 -21.22 -4.66
C ALA A 37 1.08 -20.40 -5.56
N ALA A 38 1.38 -20.89 -6.76
CA ALA A 38 2.23 -20.21 -7.73
C ALA A 38 1.56 -18.96 -8.30
N GLU A 39 0.26 -19.05 -8.63
CA GLU A 39 -0.51 -17.94 -9.19
C GLU A 39 -0.78 -16.85 -8.16
N ARG A 40 -1.00 -17.23 -6.89
CA ARG A 40 -1.07 -16.29 -5.76
C ARG A 40 0.23 -15.53 -5.58
N ALA A 41 1.38 -16.20 -5.68
CA ALA A 41 2.68 -15.55 -5.57
C ALA A 41 2.90 -14.56 -6.73
N ALA A 42 2.57 -14.95 -7.96
CA ALA A 42 2.65 -14.06 -9.12
C ALA A 42 1.73 -12.84 -8.99
N LEU A 43 0.51 -13.03 -8.49
CA LEU A 43 -0.41 -11.93 -8.21
C LEU A 43 0.11 -11.03 -7.09
N GLN A 44 0.65 -11.58 -6.00
CA GLN A 44 1.24 -10.80 -4.91
C GLN A 44 2.41 -9.95 -5.40
N ASP A 45 3.31 -10.51 -6.22
CA ASP A 45 4.43 -9.76 -6.81
C ASP A 45 3.93 -8.66 -7.78
N TYR A 46 2.89 -8.94 -8.55
CA TYR A 46 2.25 -7.94 -9.41
C TYR A 46 1.64 -6.79 -8.59
N VAL A 47 0.85 -7.12 -7.56
CA VAL A 47 0.27 -6.11 -6.65
C VAL A 47 1.37 -5.34 -5.92
N ARG A 48 2.47 -6.00 -5.54
CA ARG A 48 3.64 -5.36 -4.94
C ARG A 48 4.25 -4.31 -5.85
N MET A 49 4.52 -4.68 -7.11
CA MET A 49 5.08 -3.76 -8.10
C MET A 49 4.20 -2.52 -8.24
N LEU A 50 2.89 -2.70 -8.33
CA LEU A 50 1.93 -1.62 -8.50
C LEU A 50 1.80 -0.73 -7.25
N ALA A 51 1.73 -1.36 -6.08
CA ALA A 51 1.62 -0.64 -4.81
C ALA A 51 2.89 0.16 -4.47
N LEU A 52 4.06 -0.19 -5.03
CA LEU A 52 5.33 0.39 -4.60
C LEU A 52 6.01 1.28 -5.64
N GLU A 53 5.79 1.05 -6.92
CA GLU A 53 6.32 1.93 -7.96
C GLU A 53 5.48 3.21 -8.10
N ASP A 54 4.19 3.15 -7.77
CA ASP A 54 3.27 4.29 -7.95
C ASP A 54 3.17 5.19 -6.71
N LEU A 55 3.53 4.67 -5.53
CA LEU A 55 3.57 5.42 -4.28
C LEU A 55 4.91 6.11 -4.09
N ARG A 56 4.90 7.45 -4.16
CA ARG A 56 6.05 8.26 -3.74
C ARG A 56 5.87 8.75 -2.32
N LEU A 57 6.91 8.50 -1.53
CA LEU A 57 7.03 8.97 -0.16
C LEU A 57 8.05 10.09 -0.10
N LEU A 58 7.64 11.28 0.29
CA LEU A 58 8.50 12.45 0.42
C LEU A 58 8.60 12.86 1.89
N LEU A 59 9.83 13.06 2.36
CA LEU A 59 10.12 13.64 3.67
C LEU A 59 10.83 14.97 3.45
N ASP A 60 10.17 16.07 3.81
CA ASP A 60 10.61 17.45 3.55
C ASP A 60 10.97 17.68 2.08
N GLY A 61 10.17 17.10 1.18
CA GLY A 61 10.41 17.14 -0.27
C GLY A 61 11.45 16.16 -0.80
N ASN A 62 12.12 15.40 0.07
CA ASN A 62 13.10 14.39 -0.34
C ASN A 62 12.46 13.01 -0.46
N GLU A 63 12.61 12.37 -1.60
CA GLU A 63 12.08 11.03 -1.83
C GLU A 63 12.75 9.98 -0.94
N GLN A 64 11.92 9.18 -0.27
CA GLN A 64 12.32 8.11 0.63
C GLN A 64 12.11 6.76 -0.03
N ARG A 65 13.00 5.82 0.28
CA ARG A 65 12.87 4.41 -0.13
C ARG A 65 12.59 3.57 1.10
N PRO A 66 11.32 3.26 1.40
CA PRO A 66 10.99 2.43 2.54
C PRO A 66 11.34 0.96 2.28
N GLU A 67 11.68 0.26 3.35
CA GLU A 67 11.58 -1.20 3.38
C GLU A 67 10.10 -1.58 3.30
N VAL A 68 9.79 -2.63 2.52
CA VAL A 68 8.41 -3.02 2.26
C VAL A 68 8.19 -4.49 2.59
N GLU A 69 7.12 -4.74 3.32
CA GLU A 69 6.68 -6.05 3.77
C GLU A 69 5.17 -6.23 3.50
N LEU A 70 4.77 -7.40 3.00
CA LEU A 70 3.35 -7.78 2.90
C LEU A 70 2.90 -8.27 4.29
N GLU A 71 1.98 -7.55 4.93
CA GLU A 71 1.45 -7.92 6.25
C GLU A 71 0.27 -8.90 6.15
N ALA A 72 -0.63 -8.70 5.17
CA ALA A 72 -1.80 -9.56 5.02
C ALA A 72 -2.37 -9.54 3.60
N THR A 73 -3.04 -10.63 3.25
CA THR A 73 -3.89 -10.73 2.05
C THR A 73 -5.28 -11.24 2.42
N GLY A 74 -6.29 -10.90 1.63
CA GLY A 74 -7.67 -11.34 1.79
C GLY A 74 -8.27 -11.78 0.45
N GLY A 75 -9.12 -12.80 0.48
CA GLY A 75 -9.86 -13.26 -0.69
C GLY A 75 -9.14 -14.25 -1.61
N LEU A 76 -7.80 -14.31 -1.60
CA LEU A 76 -6.97 -15.16 -2.49
C LEU A 76 -7.26 -16.67 -2.40
N GLU A 77 -7.82 -17.14 -1.30
CA GLU A 77 -8.15 -18.56 -1.08
C GLU A 77 -9.43 -19.01 -1.79
N ARG A 78 -10.24 -18.08 -2.29
CA ARG A 78 -11.54 -18.36 -2.91
C ARG A 78 -11.39 -18.44 -4.43
N ALA A 79 -12.30 -19.18 -5.06
CA ALA A 79 -12.39 -19.19 -6.52
C ALA A 79 -12.86 -17.84 -7.06
N LEU A 80 -12.29 -17.40 -8.17
CA LEU A 80 -12.77 -16.25 -8.95
C LEU A 80 -14.11 -16.61 -9.62
N PRO A 81 -15.05 -15.65 -9.71
CA PRO A 81 -15.00 -14.27 -9.22
C PRO A 81 -15.34 -14.11 -7.72
N SER A 82 -15.73 -15.18 -7.02
CA SER A 82 -16.14 -15.10 -5.60
C SER A 82 -15.00 -14.67 -4.65
N ALA A 83 -13.76 -14.62 -5.14
CA ALA A 83 -12.61 -14.11 -4.45
C ALA A 83 -12.66 -12.62 -4.15
N TYR A 84 -13.47 -11.85 -4.87
CA TYR A 84 -13.59 -10.41 -4.62
C TYR A 84 -14.33 -10.08 -3.30
N PRO A 85 -13.99 -8.96 -2.66
CA PRO A 85 -12.84 -8.12 -2.96
C PRO A 85 -11.52 -8.83 -2.59
N LEU A 86 -10.45 -8.48 -3.30
CA LEU A 86 -9.10 -8.88 -2.92
C LEU A 86 -8.48 -7.78 -2.07
N ASP A 87 -8.01 -8.15 -0.90
CA ASP A 87 -7.40 -7.22 0.05
C ASP A 87 -5.89 -7.46 0.12
N PHE A 88 -5.13 -6.37 0.14
CA PHE A 88 -3.67 -6.42 0.34
C PHE A 88 -3.27 -5.35 1.35
N ALA A 89 -2.54 -5.74 2.39
CA ALA A 89 -2.01 -4.83 3.39
C ALA A 89 -0.48 -4.86 3.36
N TRP A 90 0.12 -3.71 3.10
CA TRP A 90 1.57 -3.53 3.01
C TRP A 90 2.06 -2.64 4.14
N LYS A 91 3.18 -3.01 4.75
CA LYS A 91 3.94 -2.18 5.68
C LYS A 91 5.12 -1.56 4.96
N LEU A 92 5.21 -0.24 5.03
CA LEU A 92 6.31 0.57 4.52
C LEU A 92 7.03 1.22 5.72
N GLU A 93 8.31 0.93 5.89
CA GLU A 93 9.09 1.41 7.03
C GLU A 93 10.37 2.11 6.58
N PHE A 94 10.67 3.28 7.15
CA PHE A 94 11.95 3.96 6.92
C PHE A 94 12.39 4.73 8.16
N ARG A 95 13.69 4.97 8.27
CA ARG A 95 14.26 5.74 9.37
C ARG A 95 14.08 7.24 9.14
N LEU A 96 13.70 7.94 10.20
CA LEU A 96 13.75 9.39 10.24
C LEU A 96 15.21 9.80 10.40
N PRO A 97 15.77 10.62 9.48
CA PRO A 97 17.08 11.20 9.71
C PRO A 97 16.99 12.15 10.91
N PRO A 98 18.06 12.29 11.71
CA PRO A 98 18.07 13.14 12.91
C PRO A 98 17.53 14.53 12.57
N SER A 99 16.51 14.97 13.30
CA SER A 99 15.88 16.25 13.03
C SER A 99 16.79 17.38 13.51
N GLY A 100 17.11 18.33 12.62
CA GLY A 100 17.41 19.69 13.07
C GLY A 100 16.18 20.33 13.73
N ALA A 101 16.32 21.52 14.30
CA ALA A 101 15.19 22.29 14.82
C ALA A 101 14.24 22.68 13.66
N GLY A 102 13.26 21.84 13.32
CA GLY A 102 12.29 22.11 12.26
C GLY A 102 11.14 21.10 12.20
N THR A 103 9.92 21.57 11.94
CA THR A 103 8.75 20.69 11.77
C THR A 103 8.96 19.88 10.50
N ARG A 104 8.90 18.56 10.62
CA ARG A 104 9.07 17.67 9.45
C ARG A 104 7.75 17.49 8.74
N VAL A 105 7.81 17.34 7.43
CA VAL A 105 6.63 17.16 6.58
C VAL A 105 6.74 15.83 5.84
N LEU A 106 5.82 14.91 6.15
CA LEU A 106 5.66 13.66 5.42
C LEU A 106 4.56 13.82 4.38
N GLU A 107 4.87 13.51 3.13
CA GLU A 107 3.91 13.47 2.03
C GLU A 107 3.91 12.09 1.40
N LEU A 108 2.72 11.57 1.11
CA LEU A 108 2.52 10.39 0.29
C LEU A 108 1.74 10.82 -0.95
N GLU A 109 2.21 10.43 -2.12
CA GLU A 109 1.60 10.72 -3.42
C GLU A 109 1.43 9.42 -4.20
N ASP A 110 0.21 9.12 -4.66
CA ASP A 110 -0.02 8.11 -5.70
C ASP A 110 -0.03 8.80 -7.06
N ARG A 111 0.99 8.53 -7.88
CA ARG A 111 1.24 9.28 -9.13
C ARG A 111 0.49 8.78 -10.34
N GLU A 112 0.19 7.49 -10.37
CA GLU A 112 -0.24 6.84 -11.59
C GLU A 112 -1.68 6.36 -11.48
N ALA A 113 -2.18 6.19 -10.25
CA ALA A 113 -3.56 5.80 -9.98
C ALA A 113 -4.01 4.64 -10.86
N ARG A 114 -3.08 3.73 -11.22
CA ARG A 114 -3.26 2.79 -12.35
C ARG A 114 -4.53 1.97 -12.20
N TRP A 115 -4.94 1.76 -10.95
CA TRP A 115 -6.08 0.94 -10.60
C TRP A 115 -7.39 1.71 -10.44
N ASN A 116 -7.36 3.04 -10.34
CA ASN A 116 -8.50 3.86 -9.89
C ASN A 116 -9.24 3.22 -8.71
N SER A 117 -8.52 2.49 -7.85
CA SER A 117 -9.09 1.61 -6.82
C SER A 117 -8.96 2.28 -5.47
N PRO A 118 -10.02 2.25 -4.64
CA PRO A 118 -9.95 2.86 -3.34
C PRO A 118 -8.87 2.17 -2.50
N PHE A 119 -8.02 2.97 -1.86
CA PHE A 119 -7.10 2.48 -0.85
C PHE A 119 -7.16 3.34 0.40
N ARG A 120 -6.79 2.74 1.52
CA ARG A 120 -6.69 3.41 2.81
C ARG A 120 -5.25 3.31 3.29
N CYS A 121 -4.67 4.46 3.63
CA CYS A 121 -3.39 4.52 4.30
C CYS A 121 -3.59 4.80 5.78
N ARG A 122 -3.06 3.90 6.62
CA ARG A 122 -2.92 4.10 8.06
C ARG A 122 -1.46 4.46 8.35
N VAL A 123 -1.23 5.67 8.82
CA VAL A 123 0.11 6.15 9.19
C VAL A 123 0.31 6.09 10.68
N VAL A 124 1.42 5.48 11.12
CA VAL A 124 1.85 5.43 12.51
C VAL A 124 3.28 5.95 12.60
N ILE A 125 3.51 6.93 13.47
CA ILE A 125 4.84 7.57 13.63
C ILE A 125 5.48 7.06 14.92
N GLY A 126 6.62 6.39 14.82
CA GLY A 126 7.27 5.72 15.94
C GLY A 126 6.52 4.46 16.43
N SER A 127 7.02 3.88 17.53
CA SER A 127 6.53 2.60 18.06
C SER A 127 5.21 2.68 18.85
N ALA A 128 4.79 3.88 19.27
CA ALA A 128 3.60 4.10 20.10
C ALA A 128 2.74 5.29 19.63
N GLY A 129 2.92 5.76 18.40
CA GLY A 129 2.25 6.95 17.89
C GLY A 129 0.75 6.78 17.65
N GLU A 130 0.02 7.90 17.68
CA GLU A 130 -1.37 7.98 17.26
C GLU A 130 -1.49 7.61 15.77
N ALA A 131 -2.42 6.70 15.45
CA ALA A 131 -2.67 6.30 14.08
C ALA A 131 -3.54 7.34 13.37
N ARG A 132 -3.11 7.76 12.18
CA ARG A 132 -3.88 8.62 11.28
C ARG A 132 -4.34 7.83 10.07
N PHE A 133 -5.57 8.05 9.62
CA PHE A 133 -6.16 7.37 8.48
C PHE A 133 -6.44 8.34 7.35
N PHE A 134 -6.10 7.92 6.14
CA PHE A 134 -6.32 8.67 4.91
C PHE A 134 -6.97 7.75 3.88
N ASP A 135 -8.15 8.13 3.41
CA ASP A 135 -8.89 7.41 2.39
C ASP A 135 -8.69 8.05 1.02
N PHE A 136 -8.46 7.20 0.02
CA PHE A 136 -8.20 7.61 -1.36
C PHE A 136 -9.22 6.96 -2.28
N PRO A 137 -10.48 7.47 -2.33
CA PRO A 137 -11.60 6.77 -2.97
C PRO A 137 -11.44 6.60 -4.49
N ALA A 138 -10.62 7.42 -5.14
CA ALA A 138 -10.35 7.35 -6.57
C ALA A 138 -9.01 6.67 -6.90
N GLY A 139 -8.36 6.03 -5.92
CA GLY A 139 -7.02 5.46 -6.08
C GLY A 139 -5.96 6.49 -6.43
N ARG A 140 -6.18 7.75 -6.03
CA ARG A 140 -5.24 8.86 -6.23
C ARG A 140 -5.38 9.87 -5.12
N GLY A 141 -4.29 10.54 -4.81
CA GLY A 141 -4.28 11.69 -3.94
C GLY A 141 -2.96 11.88 -3.23
N SER A 142 -2.93 12.85 -2.34
CA SER A 142 -1.84 13.03 -1.41
C SER A 142 -2.34 13.46 -0.05
N PHE A 143 -1.56 13.12 0.98
CA PHE A 143 -1.73 13.73 2.30
C PHE A 143 -0.42 14.30 2.78
N ARG A 144 -0.53 15.25 3.72
CA ARG A 144 0.60 15.86 4.39
C ARG A 144 0.44 15.74 5.89
N ILE A 145 1.45 15.21 6.57
CA ILE A 145 1.49 15.12 8.03
C ILE A 145 2.68 15.90 8.56
N ARG A 146 2.41 16.79 9.53
CA ARG A 146 3.46 17.40 10.34
C ARG A 146 3.90 16.40 11.40
N LEU A 147 5.18 16.02 11.39
CA LEU A 147 5.74 15.16 12.42
C LEU A 147 6.15 16.04 13.62
N PRO A 148 5.82 15.65 14.85
CA PRO A 148 6.30 16.33 16.05
C PRO A 148 7.83 16.38 16.07
N HIS A 149 8.38 17.45 16.64
CA HIS A 149 9.79 17.47 16.99
C HIS A 149 10.05 16.48 18.14
N GLY A 150 11.10 15.67 18.01
CA GLY A 150 11.65 14.90 19.11
C GLY A 150 12.42 15.80 20.07
#